data_AF-A0A932E6G4-F1
#
_entry.id   AF-A0A932E6G4-F1
#
_cell.length_a   1.000
_cell.length_b   1.000
_cell.length_c   1.000
_cell.angle_alpha   90.00
_cell.angle_beta   90.00
_cell.angle_gamma   90.00
#
_symmetry.space_group_name_H-M   'P 1'
#
loop_
_entity.id
_entity.type
_entity.pdbx_description
1 polymer ?
#
loop_
_entity_poly.entity_id
_entity_poly.type
_entity_poly.pdbx_seq_one_letter_code
_entity_poly.pdbx_strand_id
1 'polypeptide(L)' 'MAKKSTAKKSAGKKPAKQKPAAKTAKYVYLFGKKTDGNGTMKPLLGGKGANLAEMCRIGLPV' A
#
# COMPACT_ATOMS: atom_id res chain seq x y z
N MET A 1 37.87 10.01 -36.94
CA MET A 1 37.36 8.80 -36.26
C MET A 1 36.32 9.27 -35.23
N ALA A 2 35.02 9.36 -35.52
CA ALA A 2 34.02 8.32 -35.81
C ALA A 2 33.51 7.55 -34.57
N LYS A 3 32.32 8.00 -34.10
CA LYS A 3 31.11 7.22 -33.75
C LYS A 3 30.87 6.70 -32.31
N LYS A 4 29.65 7.05 -31.82
CA LYS A 4 28.72 6.33 -30.91
C LYS A 4 29.16 6.19 -29.43
N SER A 5 28.30 6.29 -28.42
CA SER A 5 26.88 5.90 -28.36
C SER A 5 26.13 6.58 -27.21
N THR A 6 24.91 6.99 -27.53
CA THR A 6 23.75 7.20 -26.66
C THR A 6 23.53 6.09 -25.63
N ALA A 7 23.27 6.46 -24.36
CA ALA A 7 22.53 5.60 -23.42
C ALA A 7 21.61 6.45 -22.54
N LYS A 8 20.42 6.69 -23.08
CA LYS A 8 19.19 7.08 -22.40
C LYS A 8 18.67 5.91 -21.55
N LYS A 9 17.90 6.24 -20.49
CA LYS A 9 17.08 5.35 -19.61
C LYS A 9 17.87 4.56 -18.57
N SER A 10 17.45 4.48 -17.30
CA SER A 10 16.07 4.45 -16.80
C SER A 10 16.00 4.93 -15.35
N ALA A 11 15.37 6.08 -15.10
CA ALA A 11 14.79 6.37 -13.80
C ALA A 11 13.76 5.27 -13.51
N GLY A 12 14.02 4.46 -12.49
CA GLY A 12 13.13 3.39 -12.07
C GLY A 12 11.73 3.94 -11.84
N LYS A 13 10.79 3.53 -12.69
CA LYS A 13 9.36 3.77 -12.50
C LYS A 13 8.97 3.18 -11.14
N LYS A 14 8.91 4.04 -10.11
CA LYS A 14 8.20 3.73 -8.87
C LYS A 14 6.78 3.31 -9.28
N PRO A 15 6.28 2.12 -8.91
CA PRO A 15 4.96 1.69 -9.33
C PRO A 15 3.97 2.74 -8.82
N ALA A 16 3.30 3.41 -9.76
CA ALA A 16 2.26 4.37 -9.46
C ALA A 16 1.22 3.64 -8.62
N LYS A 17 1.07 4.04 -7.35
CA LYS A 17 -0.02 3.59 -6.49
C LYS A 17 -1.31 3.81 -7.27
N GLN A 18 -1.93 2.72 -7.72
CA GLN A 18 -3.22 2.75 -8.39
C GLN A 18 -4.19 3.51 -7.48
N LYS A 19 -4.65 4.67 -7.94
CA LYS A 19 -5.67 5.47 -7.25
C LYS A 19 -6.94 4.63 -7.28
N PRO A 20 -7.44 4.10 -6.15
CA PRO A 20 -8.65 3.29 -6.19
C PRO A 20 -9.80 4.16 -6.69
N ALA A 21 -10.57 3.63 -7.63
CA ALA A 21 -11.82 4.23 -8.11
C ALA A 21 -12.67 4.65 -6.90
N ALA A 22 -13.36 5.79 -7.02
CA ALA A 22 -14.15 6.42 -5.96
C ALA A 22 -15.20 5.44 -5.40
N LYS A 23 -14.79 4.64 -4.42
CA LYS A 23 -15.68 3.83 -3.61
C LYS A 23 -16.29 4.78 -2.59
N THR A 24 -17.60 4.65 -2.37
CA THR A 24 -18.29 5.23 -1.22
C THR A 24 -17.43 5.07 0.03
N ALA A 25 -17.26 6.15 0.79
CA ALA A 25 -16.35 6.19 1.92
C ALA A 25 -16.73 5.10 2.94
N LYS A 26 -15.82 4.15 3.17
CA LYS A 26 -15.95 3.18 4.26
C LYS A 26 -15.50 3.84 5.55
N TYR A 27 -16.41 3.93 6.51
CA TYR A 27 -16.14 4.46 7.85
C TYR A 27 -15.82 3.37 8.87
N VAL A 28 -16.22 2.12 8.60
CA VAL A 28 -15.99 0.96 9.49
C VAL A 28 -15.09 -0.04 8.78
N TYR A 29 -14.06 -0.51 9.50
CA TYR A 29 -13.06 -1.47 9.04
C TYR A 29 -13.07 -2.68 9.97
N LEU A 30 -13.14 -3.87 9.36
CA LEU A 30 -13.14 -5.15 10.07
C LEU A 30 -11.70 -5.63 10.31
N PHE A 31 -11.47 -6.25 11.46
CA PHE A 31 -10.18 -6.83 11.83
C PHE A 31 -10.40 -8.25 12.36
N GLY A 32 -9.54 -9.21 11.98
CA GLY A 32 -9.61 -10.61 12.42
C GLY A 32 -9.15 -11.54 11.31
N LYS A 33 -9.88 -12.65 11.07
CA LYS A 33 -9.60 -13.57 9.95
C LYS A 33 -9.60 -12.88 8.59
N LYS A 34 -10.45 -11.86 8.43
CA LYS A 34 -10.56 -11.04 7.23
C LYS A 34 -10.41 -9.59 7.66
N THR A 35 -9.32 -8.97 7.25
CA THR A 35 -8.97 -7.62 7.68
C THR A 35 -9.10 -6.64 6.53
N ASP A 36 -10.00 -5.69 6.71
CA ASP A 36 -10.12 -4.50 5.88
C ASP A 36 -9.06 -3.50 6.34
N GLY A 37 -7.86 -3.55 5.77
CA GLY A 37 -6.81 -2.63 6.14
C GLY A 37 -5.40 -3.12 5.89
N ASN A 38 -4.43 -2.29 6.24
CA ASN A 38 -3.01 -2.62 6.35
C ASN A 38 -2.26 -1.54 7.13
N GLY A 39 -0.98 -1.78 7.38
CA GLY A 39 -0.06 -0.86 8.06
C GLY A 39 0.16 0.47 7.33
N THR A 40 -0.19 0.57 6.05
CA THR A 40 -0.09 1.81 5.28
C THR A 40 -1.28 2.76 5.50
N MET A 41 -2.37 2.26 6.07
CA MET A 41 -3.60 3.03 6.34
C MET A 41 -3.58 3.78 7.68
N LYS A 42 -2.38 4.11 8.21
CA LYS A 42 -2.19 4.94 9.40
C LYS A 42 -3.02 6.23 9.42
N PRO A 43 -3.16 6.99 8.30
CA PRO A 43 -3.97 8.21 8.30
C PRO A 43 -5.47 7.98 8.51
N LEU A 44 -5.96 6.75 8.23
CA LEU A 44 -7.38 6.40 8.31
C LEU A 44 -7.72 5.58 9.56
N LEU A 45 -6.84 4.66 9.95
CA LEU A 45 -7.04 3.71 11.06
C LEU A 45 -6.29 4.11 12.34
N GLY A 46 -5.44 5.14 12.27
CA GLY A 46 -4.50 5.50 13.32
C GLY A 46 -3.34 4.51 13.46
N GLY A 47 -2.41 4.80 14.38
CA GLY A 47 -1.22 3.97 14.60
C GLY A 47 -1.54 2.57 15.14
N LYS A 48 -2.45 2.47 16.10
CA LYS A 48 -2.88 1.19 16.70
C LYS A 48 -3.69 0.34 15.72
N GLY A 49 -4.66 0.95 15.03
CA GLY A 49 -5.49 0.23 14.05
C GLY A 49 -4.68 -0.26 12.86
N ALA A 50 -3.71 0.52 12.38
CA ALA A 50 -2.79 0.06 11.33
C ALA A 50 -1.88 -1.09 11.78
N ASN A 51 -1.41 -1.07 13.04
CA ASN A 51 -0.62 -2.17 13.60
C ASN A 51 -1.47 -3.43 13.78
N LEU A 52 -2.70 -3.29 14.28
CA LEU A 52 -3.65 -4.39 14.43
C LEU A 52 -3.99 -5.00 13.06
N ALA A 53 -4.16 -4.17 12.03
CA ALA A 53 -4.37 -4.65 10.67
C ALA A 53 -3.20 -5.50 10.15
N GLU A 54 -1.96 -5.11 10.44
CA GLU A 54 -0.78 -5.91 10.09
C GLU A 54 -0.75 -7.23 10.86
N MET A 55 -1.02 -7.19 12.17
CA MET A 55 -1.06 -8.41 13.00
C MET A 55 -2.11 -9.42 12.51
N CYS A 56 -3.30 -8.95 12.11
CA CYS A 56 -4.28 -9.82 11.50
C CYS A 56 -3.83 -10.38 10.13
N ARG A 57 -3.15 -9.58 9.29
CA ARG A 57 -2.71 -10.00 7.95
C ARG A 57 -1.62 -11.06 8.01
N ILE A 58 -0.76 -11.02 9.01
CA ILE A 58 0.27 -12.04 9.24
C ILE A 58 -0.28 -13.28 9.97
N GLY A 59 -1.58 -13.30 10.29
CA GLY A 59 -2.23 -14.48 10.88
C GLY A 59 -1.95 -14.68 12.36
N LEU A 60 -1.55 -13.63 13.09
CA LEU A 60 -1.50 -13.72 14.55
C LEU A 60 -2.94 -13.81 15.10
N PRO A 61 -3.18 -14.63 16.15
CA PRO A 61 -4.44 -14.61 16.85
C PRO A 61 -4.58 -13.29 17.60
N VAL A 62 -5.48 -12.44 17.10
CA VAL A 62 -5.82 -11.12 17.64
C VAL A 62 -7.33 -10.93 17.71
#